data_AF-A0A6B3NKZ1-F1
#
_entry.id   AF-A0A6B3NKZ1-F1
#
_cell.length_a   1.000
_cell.length_b   1.000
_cell.length_c   1.000
_cell.angle_alpha   90.00
_cell.angle_beta   90.00
_cell.angle_gamma   90.00
#
_symmetry.space_group_name_H-M   'P 1'
#
loop_
_entity.id
_entity.type
_entity.pdbx_description
1 polymer ?
#
loop_
_entity_poly.entity_id
_entity_poly.type
_entity_poly.pdbx_seq_one_letter_code
_entity_poly.pdbx_strand_id
1 'polypeptide(L)'
;MTPRFLPDGVLSIYSDVLGLDLRLIEGELRFYEPQTGKRLLSHKETEQARQQQAQARRDAIPRLLDLGLSAQQIAEALDLSLEEVRRFSQ
;
A
#
# COMPACT_ATOMS: atom_id res chain seq x y z
N MET A 1 -4.35 -17.78 -24.03
CA MET A 1 -3.21 -17.58 -23.12
C MET A 1 -1.91 -17.84 -23.86
N THR A 2 -1.32 -16.80 -24.44
CA THR A 2 0.00 -16.92 -25.09
C THR A 2 1.07 -16.45 -24.11
N PRO A 3 2.01 -17.32 -23.69
CA PRO A 3 3.11 -16.90 -22.84
C PRO A 3 4.04 -15.97 -23.62
N ARG A 4 4.43 -14.87 -23.00
CA ARG A 4 5.42 -13.92 -23.50
C ARG A 4 6.49 -13.69 -22.42
N PHE A 5 7.72 -13.48 -22.85
CA PHE A 5 8.78 -13.02 -21.95
C PHE A 5 8.87 -11.51 -22.03
N LEU A 6 8.87 -10.86 -20.87
CA LEU A 6 9.09 -9.43 -20.74
C LEU A 6 10.59 -9.10 -20.91
N PRO A 7 10.97 -7.84 -21.14
CA PRO A 7 12.37 -7.44 -21.32
C PRO A 7 13.29 -7.77 -20.14
N ASP A 8 12.72 -7.95 -18.95
CA ASP A 8 13.39 -8.36 -17.70
C ASP A 8 13.54 -9.89 -17.57
N GLY A 9 13.10 -10.66 -18.58
CA GLY A 9 13.13 -12.12 -18.58
C GLY A 9 11.96 -12.77 -17.85
N VAL A 10 11.00 -11.99 -17.33
CA VAL A 10 9.85 -12.52 -16.59
C VAL A 10 8.82 -13.13 -17.55
N LEU A 11 8.37 -14.35 -17.25
CA LEU A 11 7.26 -14.99 -17.96
C LEU A 11 5.95 -14.28 -17.61
N SER A 12 5.24 -13.80 -18.63
CA SER A 12 3.95 -13.12 -18.53
C SER A 12 2.91 -13.79 -19.42
N ILE A 13 1.70 -13.98 -18.89
CA ILE A 13 0.56 -14.59 -19.59
C ILE A 13 -0.64 -13.68 -19.42
N TYR A 14 -1.19 -13.18 -20.52
CA TYR A 14 -2.45 -12.46 -20.48
C TYR A 14 -3.63 -13.44 -20.31
N SER A 15 -4.53 -13.13 -19.37
CA SER A 15 -5.76 -13.88 -19.11
C SER A 15 -6.99 -13.07 -19.55
N ASP A 16 -7.64 -13.50 -20.63
CA ASP A 16 -8.89 -12.91 -21.12
C ASP A 16 -10.04 -13.02 -20.09
N VAL A 17 -10.05 -14.08 -19.28
CA VAL A 17 -11.09 -14.32 -18.25
C VAL A 17 -11.00 -13.29 -17.12
N LEU A 18 -9.78 -12.94 -16.71
CA LEU A 18 -9.54 -12.00 -15.62
C LEU A 18 -9.32 -10.56 -16.10
N GLY A 19 -8.99 -10.37 -17.38
CA GLY A 19 -8.52 -9.10 -17.93
C GLY A 19 -7.17 -8.67 -17.34
N LEU A 20 -6.33 -9.62 -16.90
CA LEU A 20 -5.09 -9.38 -16.16
C LEU A 20 -3.91 -10.11 -16.78
N ASP A 21 -2.71 -9.56 -16.60
CA ASP A 21 -1.45 -10.26 -16.83
C ASP A 21 -1.07 -11.06 -15.59
N LEU A 22 -0.77 -12.34 -15.77
CA LEU A 22 -0.16 -13.20 -14.77
C LEU A 22 1.33 -13.24 -15.04
N ARG A 23 2.16 -12.83 -14.08
CA ARG A 23 3.62 -12.87 -14.19
C ARG A 23 4.20 -13.85 -13.18
N LEU A 24 5.15 -14.69 -13.60
CA LEU A 24 5.86 -15.62 -12.73
C LEU A 24 7.10 -14.93 -12.16
N ILE A 25 7.08 -14.60 -10.88
CA ILE A 25 8.15 -13.89 -10.18
C ILE A 25 8.52 -14.69 -8.94
N GLU A 26 9.80 -15.07 -8.82
CA GLU A 26 10.32 -15.86 -7.68
C GLU A 26 9.52 -17.16 -7.41
N GLY A 27 8.96 -17.78 -8.46
CA GLY A 27 8.15 -18.99 -8.35
C GLY A 27 6.68 -18.76 -8.01
N GLU A 28 6.24 -17.51 -7.85
CA GLU A 28 4.85 -17.15 -7.57
C GLU A 28 4.17 -16.48 -8.77
N LEU A 29 2.89 -16.78 -8.98
CA LEU A 29 2.06 -16.07 -9.95
C LEU A 29 1.50 -14.79 -9.33
N ARG A 30 1.86 -13.65 -9.93
CA ARG A 30 1.44 -12.33 -9.49
C ARG A 30 0.58 -11.67 -10.56
N PHE A 31 -0.48 -10.99 -10.14
CA PHE A 31 -1.39 -10.29 -11.03
C PHE A 31 -0.90 -8.88 -11.34
N TYR A 32 -1.01 -8.51 -12.60
CA TYR A 32 -0.61 -7.22 -13.13
C TYR A 32 -1.70 -6.63 -14.00
N GLU A 33 -1.89 -5.33 -13.91
CA GLU A 33 -2.73 -4.59 -14.84
C GLU A 33 -2.05 -4.51 -16.21
N PRO A 34 -2.71 -4.92 -17.31
CA PRO A 34 -2.09 -4.94 -18.64
C PRO A 34 -1.81 -3.53 -19.19
N GLN A 35 -2.58 -2.53 -18.78
CA GLN A 35 -2.47 -1.15 -19.26
C GLN A 35 -1.29 -0.39 -18.61
N THR A 36 -1.10 -0.58 -17.30
CA THR A 36 -0.12 0.17 -16.51
C THR A 36 1.10 -0.65 -16.13
N GLY A 37 1.03 -1.98 -16.25
CA GLY A 37 2.05 -2.90 -15.76
C GLY A 37 2.18 -2.87 -14.23
N LYS A 38 1.19 -2.35 -13.51
CA LYS A 38 1.20 -2.26 -12.05
C LYS A 38 0.81 -3.61 -11.43
N ARG A 39 1.55 -4.02 -10.40
CA ARG A 39 1.24 -5.22 -9.60
C ARG A 39 0.00 -4.96 -8.77
N LEU A 40 -0.99 -5.83 -8.90
CA LEU A 40 -2.15 -5.83 -8.02
C LEU A 40 -1.76 -6.45 -6.68
N LEU A 41 -2.03 -5.74 -5.60
CA LEU A 41 -1.84 -6.23 -4.25
C LEU A 41 -2.86 -7.33 -3.98
N SER A 42 -2.44 -8.41 -3.32
CA SER A 42 -3.38 -9.34 -2.72
C SER A 42 -4.20 -8.65 -1.61
N HIS A 43 -5.29 -9.28 -1.19
CA HIS A 43 -6.08 -8.79 -0.05
C HIS A 43 -5.21 -8.58 1.19
N LYS A 44 -4.36 -9.56 1.51
CA LYS A 44 -3.43 -9.50 2.63
C LYS A 44 -2.44 -8.33 2.50
N GLU A 45 -1.88 -8.12 1.31
CA GLU A 45 -0.97 -6.99 1.07
C GLU A 45 -1.68 -5.64 1.15
N THR A 46 -2.95 -5.58 0.74
CA THR A 46 -3.78 -4.37 0.86
C THR A 46 -4.08 -4.04 2.32
N GLU A 47 -4.41 -5.05 3.12
CA GLU A 47 -4.61 -4.88 4.56
C GLU A 47 -3.32 -4.47 5.27
N GLN A 48 -2.20 -5.12 4.94
CA GLN A 48 -0.89 -4.74 5.46
C GLN A 48 -0.52 -3.30 5.09
N ALA A 49 -0.75 -2.88 3.84
CA ALA A 49 -0.48 -1.50 3.42
C ALA A 49 -1.36 -0.50 4.18
N ARG A 50 -2.63 -0.81 4.41
CA ARG A 50 -3.52 0.03 5.24
C ARG A 50 -3.03 0.11 6.68
N GLN A 51 -2.62 -1.01 7.27
CA GLN A 51 -2.09 -1.05 8.64
C GLN A 51 -0.77 -0.27 8.75
N GLN A 52 0.14 -0.41 7.79
CA GLN A 52 1.39 0.34 7.74
C GLN A 52 1.14 1.84 7.59
N GLN A 53 0.20 2.25 6.74
CA GLN A 53 -0.17 3.65 6.60
C GLN A 53 -0.77 4.21 7.89
N ALA A 54 -1.66 3.46 8.55
CA ALA A 54 -2.23 3.84 9.83
C ALA A 54 -1.15 3.97 10.91
N GLN A 55 -0.18 3.05 10.95
CA GLN A 55 0.94 3.10 11.87
C GLN A 55 1.85 4.30 11.59
N ALA A 56 2.19 4.55 10.33
CA ALA A 56 3.02 5.70 9.93
C ALA A 56 2.38 7.04 10.31
N ARG A 57 1.05 7.16 10.21
CA ARG A 57 0.32 8.34 10.72
C ARG A 57 0.51 8.48 12.22
N ARG A 58 0.33 7.40 12.99
CA ARG A 58 0.52 7.43 14.45
C ARG A 58 1.95 7.75 14.87
N ASP A 59 2.94 7.19 14.18
CA ASP A 59 4.36 7.43 14.44
C ASP A 59 4.79 8.89 14.14
N ALA A 60 4.02 9.60 13.30
CA ALA A 60 4.24 11.02 13.02
C ALA A 60 3.74 11.93 14.14
N ILE A 61 2.78 11.49 14.97
CA ILE A 61 2.19 12.29 16.06
C ILE A 61 3.25 12.88 17.00
N PRO A 62 4.16 12.09 17.61
CA PRO A 62 5.17 12.64 18.53
C PRO A 62 6.08 13.66 17.84
N ARG A 63 6.47 13.43 16.58
CA ARG A 63 7.30 14.39 15.83
C ARG A 63 6.57 15.70 15.57
N LEU A 64 5.26 15.65 15.30
CA LEU A 64 4.46 16.85 15.08
C LEU A 64 4.22 17.62 16.39
N LEU A 65 4.08 16.91 17.52
CA LEU A 65 4.01 17.53 18.84
C LEU A 65 5.33 18.24 19.18
N ASP A 66 6.48 17.61 18.92
CA ASP A 66 7.81 18.22 19.12
C ASP A 66 8.02 19.48 18.26
N LEU A 67 7.40 19.54 17.08
CA LEU A 67 7.40 20.72 16.22
C LEU A 67 6.43 21.83 16.67
N GLY A 68 5.73 21.63 17.80
CA GLY A 68 4.84 22.61 18.41
C GLY A 68 3.43 22.66 17.80
N LEU A 69 3.02 21.65 17.01
CA LEU A 69 1.64 21.55 16.56
C LEU A 69 0.73 21.14 17.73
N SER A 70 -0.46 21.72 17.79
CA SER A 70 -1.47 21.31 18.77
C SER A 70 -2.08 19.96 18.41
N ALA A 71 -2.54 19.21 19.42
CA ALA A 71 -3.20 17.92 19.22
C ALA A 71 -4.42 18.00 18.25
N GLN A 72 -5.09 19.15 18.21
CA GLN A 72 -6.21 19.38 17.29
C GLN A 72 -5.74 19.51 15.83
N GLN A 73 -4.65 20.23 15.58
CA GLN A 73 -4.08 20.38 14.24
C GLN A 73 -3.52 19.06 13.72
N ILE A 74 -2.94 18.24 14.60
CA ILE A 74 -2.42 16.91 14.26
C ILE A 74 -3.57 15.95 13.90
N ALA A 75 -4.66 15.98 14.69
CA ALA A 75 -5.86 15.19 14.43
C ALA A 75 -6.46 15.51 13.05
N GLU A 76 -6.57 16.80 12.72
CA GLU A 76 -7.03 17.25 11.40
C GLU A 76 -6.07 16.85 10.27
N ALA A 77 -4.76 17.06 10.44
CA ALA A 77 -3.76 16.77 9.40
C ALA A 77 -3.60 15.28 9.09
N LEU A 78 -3.78 14.41 10.08
CA LEU A 78 -3.60 12.96 9.93
C LEU A 78 -4.92 12.18 9.75
N ASP A 79 -6.05 12.90 9.76
CA ASP A 79 -7.40 12.33 9.74
C ASP A 79 -7.60 11.33 10.89
N LEU A 80 -7.15 11.72 12.08
CA LEU A 80 -7.21 10.93 13.32
C LEU A 80 -8.16 11.60 14.31
N SER A 81 -8.68 10.85 15.28
CA SER A 81 -9.47 11.44 16.35
C SER A 81 -8.59 12.20 17.35
N LEU A 82 -9.12 13.27 17.94
CA LEU A 82 -8.42 14.03 18.98
C LEU A 82 -8.07 13.15 20.19
N GLU A 83 -8.94 12.19 20.53
CA GLU A 83 -8.66 11.20 21.58
C GLU A 83 -7.48 10.31 21.24
N GLU A 84 -7.37 9.87 19.98
CA GLU A 84 -6.25 9.05 19.52
C GLU A 84 -4.94 9.83 19.62
N VAL A 85 -4.90 11.08 19.16
CA VAL A 85 -3.70 11.94 19.28
C VAL A 85 -3.32 12.22 20.74
N ARG A 86 -4.32 12.46 21.61
CA ARG A 86 -4.07 12.69 23.05
C ARG A 86 -3.43 11.50 23.76
N ARG A 87 -3.70 10.26 23.34
CA ARG A 87 -3.04 9.06 23.89
C ARG A 87 -1.54 9.02 23.61
N PHE A 88 -1.07 9.70 22.56
CA PHE A 88 0.36 9.81 22.21
C PHE A 88 1.02 11.05 22.81
N SER A 89 0.25 11.92 23.47
CA SER A 89 0.74 13.13 24.14
C SER A 89 0.82 12.98 25.67
N GLN A 90 0.42 11.82 26.22
CA GLN A 90 0.49 11.46 27.64
C GLN A 90 1.74 10.64 27.93
#